data_AF-A0A1Q5P312-F1
#
_entry.id   AF-A0A1Q5P312-F1
#
_cell.length_a   1.000
_cell.length_b   1.000
_cell.length_c   1.000
_cell.angle_alpha   90.00
_cell.angle_beta   90.00
_cell.angle_gamma   90.00
#
_symmetry.space_group_name_H-M   'P 1'
#
loop_
_entity.id
_entity.type
_entity.pdbx_description
1 polymer ?
#
loop_
_entity_poly.entity_id
_entity_poly.type
_entity_poly.pdbx_seq_one_letter_code
_entity_poly.pdbx_strand_id
1 'polypeptide(L)'
;MIVIYNTGDWVFNKNNQTRGFIVASTHHASVVTYVRNGHFVTSNSSTQNLEKLDAQLKPDELMELMDMALELRDREWFQELTTQIGKAKECAE
;
A
#
# COMPACT_ATOMS: atom_id res chain seq x y z
N MET A 1 10.39 18.26 10.17
CA MET A 1 9.17 17.52 10.53
C MET A 1 9.59 16.09 10.81
N ILE A 2 9.29 15.53 12.00
CA ILE A 2 9.61 14.13 12.30
C ILE A 2 8.44 13.29 11.80
N VAL A 3 8.67 12.44 10.78
CA VAL A 3 7.66 11.50 10.29
C VAL A 3 7.64 10.30 11.24
N ILE A 4 6.50 10.07 11.90
CA ILE A 4 6.31 8.92 12.79
C ILE A 4 5.73 7.77 11.96
N TYR A 5 6.41 6.63 12.03
CA TYR A 5 6.05 5.40 11.33
C TYR A 5 5.50 4.38 12.32
N ASN A 6 4.28 3.91 12.08
CA ASN A 6 3.55 2.95 12.90
C ASN A 6 3.43 1.60 12.19
N THR A 7 3.24 0.53 12.95
CA THR A 7 2.88 -0.78 12.40
C THR A 7 1.60 -0.67 11.57
N GLY A 8 1.62 -1.23 10.36
CA GLY A 8 0.53 -1.17 9.39
C GLY A 8 0.66 -0.03 8.37
N ASP A 9 1.52 0.96 8.59
CA ASP A 9 1.72 2.04 7.63
C ASP A 9 2.30 1.49 6.32
N TRP A 10 1.69 1.87 5.20
CA TRP A 10 2.20 1.61 3.86
C TRP A 10 3.30 2.60 3.52
N VAL A 11 4.40 2.09 2.98
CA VAL A 11 5.59 2.89 2.67
C VAL A 11 6.20 2.52 1.33
N PHE A 12 6.80 3.52 0.71
CA PHE A 12 7.75 3.35 -0.37
C PHE A 12 9.18 3.46 0.17
N ASN A 13 10.01 2.46 -0.09
CA ASN A 13 11.42 2.47 0.27
C ASN A 13 12.27 2.91 -0.93
N LYS A 14 12.86 4.10 -0.82
CA LYS A 14 13.65 4.76 -1.85
C LYS A 14 14.95 4.02 -2.19
N ASN A 15 15.52 3.27 -1.24
CA ASN A 15 16.80 2.60 -1.43
C ASN A 15 16.70 1.40 -2.38
N ASN A 16 15.64 0.61 -2.25
CA ASN A 16 15.43 -0.57 -3.08
C ASN A 16 14.26 -0.43 -4.07
N GLN A 17 13.62 0.75 -4.13
CA GLN A 17 12.50 1.07 -5.02
C GLN A 17 11.33 0.09 -4.85
N THR A 18 11.02 -0.28 -3.60
CA THR A 18 9.93 -1.23 -3.29
C THR A 18 8.82 -0.58 -2.47
N ARG A 19 7.60 -1.12 -2.61
CA ARG A 19 6.44 -0.79 -1.77
C ARG A 19 6.22 -1.91 -0.77
N GLY A 20 5.82 -1.55 0.44
CA GLY A 20 5.58 -2.50 1.51
C GLY A 20 4.85 -1.88 2.68
N PHE A 21 4.79 -2.60 3.79
CA PHE A 21 4.16 -2.14 5.02
C PHE A 21 5.08 -2.35 6.22
N ILE A 22 4.95 -1.49 7.21
CA ILE A 22 5.74 -1.54 8.44
C ILE A 22 5.20 -2.60 9.38
N VAL A 23 6.06 -3.47 9.90
CA VAL A 23 5.70 -4.47 10.91
C VAL A 23 6.17 -4.07 12.31
N ALA A 24 7.26 -3.31 12.41
CA ALA A 24 7.75 -2.73 13.64
C ALA A 24 8.55 -1.45 13.33
N SER A 25 8.59 -0.50 14.26
CA SER A 25 9.27 0.77 14.04
C SER A 25 9.92 1.31 15.30
N THR A 26 11.05 1.98 15.11
CA THR A 26 11.77 2.78 16.11
C THR A 26 11.97 4.19 15.55
N HIS A 27 12.56 5.11 16.32
CA HIS A 27 12.81 6.48 15.84
C HIS A 27 13.75 6.57 14.62
N HIS A 28 14.65 5.59 14.43
CA HIS A 28 15.69 5.67 13.39
C HIS A 28 15.57 4.58 12.32
N ALA A 29 14.87 3.49 12.61
CA ALA A 29 14.71 2.38 11.69
C ALA A 29 13.33 1.74 11.82
N SER A 30 12.81 1.25 10.69
CA SER A 30 11.59 0.47 10.64
C SER A 30 11.84 -0.87 9.97
N VAL A 31 11.18 -1.91 10.46
CA VAL A 31 11.10 -3.21 9.81
C VAL A 31 9.99 -3.15 8.77
N VAL A 32 10.34 -3.36 7.51
CA VAL A 32 9.41 -3.26 6.37
C VAL A 32 9.31 -4.61 5.69
N THR A 33 8.08 -5.05 5.43
CA THR A 33 7.77 -6.22 4.62
C THR A 33 7.33 -5.78 3.23
N TYR A 34 7.95 -6.32 2.18
CA TYR A 34 7.63 -6.03 0.78
C TYR A 34 7.68 -7.32 -0.05
N VAL A 35 7.20 -7.25 -1.30
CA VAL A 35 7.24 -8.38 -2.23
C VAL A 35 8.47 -8.28 -3.12
N ARG A 36 9.22 -9.37 -3.23
CA ARG A 36 10.33 -9.53 -4.20
C ARG A 36 10.23 -10.92 -4.82
N ASN A 37 10.19 -10.98 -6.15
CA ASN A 37 10.06 -12.25 -6.90
C ASN A 37 8.87 -13.11 -6.44
N GLY A 38 7.73 -12.49 -6.13
CA GLY A 38 6.53 -13.22 -5.68
C GLY A 38 6.54 -13.68 -4.22
N HIS A 39 7.60 -13.39 -3.47
CA HIS A 39 7.72 -13.76 -2.05
C HIS A 39 7.78 -12.53 -1.15
N PHE A 40 7.26 -12.67 0.07
CA PHE A 40 7.44 -11.66 1.10
C PHE A 40 8.87 -11.69 1.62
N VAL A 41 9.48 -10.51 1.69
CA VAL A 41 10.78 -10.27 2.28
C VAL A 41 10.63 -9.20 3.35
N THR A 42 11.17 -9.47 4.54
CA THR A 42 11.16 -8.53 5.65
C THR A 42 12.58 -8.07 5.94
N SER A 43 12.80 -6.75 5.95
CA SER A 43 14.12 -6.19 6.25
C SER A 43 14.07 -4.86 6.99
N ASN A 44 15.13 -4.58 7.74
CA ASN A 44 15.34 -3.28 8.36
C ASN A 44 15.60 -2.20 7.30
N SER A 45 14.94 -1.05 7.46
CA SER A 45 15.06 0.11 6.59
C SER A 45 15.24 1.36 7.44
N SER A 46 16.18 2.23 7.06
CA SER A 46 16.30 3.56 7.67
C SER A 46 15.03 4.36 7.41
N THR A 47 14.48 5.01 8.44
CA THR A 47 13.26 5.84 8.31
C THR A 47 13.44 7.00 7.33
N GLN A 48 14.68 7.44 7.09
CA GLN A 48 15.02 8.48 6.11
C GLN A 48 14.80 8.03 4.65
N ASN A 49 14.84 6.71 4.41
CA ASN A 49 14.63 6.14 3.08
C ASN A 49 13.17 5.74 2.85
N LEU A 50 12.30 5.94 3.84
CA LEU A 50 10.89 5.63 3.74
C LEU A 50 10.10 6.88 3.40
N GLU A 51 9.03 6.68 2.65
CA GLU A 51 8.01 7.67 2.39
C GLU A 51 6.66 7.01 2.65
N LYS A 52 5.82 7.63 3.48
CA LYS A 52 4.47 7.15 3.69
C LYS A 52 3.68 7.25 2.39
N LEU A 53 3.00 6.18 2.05
CA LEU A 53 2.05 6.16 0.96
C LEU A 53 0.68 6.52 1.53
N ASP A 54 0.18 7.70 1.16
CA ASP A 54 -1.24 7.99 1.32
C ASP A 54 -2.00 7.20 0.26
N ALA A 55 -2.84 6.27 0.73
CA ALA A 55 -3.60 5.39 -0.12
C ALA A 55 -4.78 6.15 -0.74
N GLN A 56 -4.53 6.78 -1.89
CA GLN A 56 -5.59 7.21 -2.79
C GLN A 56 -5.29 6.67 -4.18
N LEU A 57 -5.98 5.58 -4.53
CA LEU A 57 -6.01 5.09 -5.89
C LEU A 57 -6.91 6.00 -6.72
N LYS A 58 -6.48 6.29 -7.94
CA LYS A 58 -7.33 6.98 -8.92
C LYS A 58 -8.45 6.06 -9.38
N PRO A 59 -9.58 6.60 -9.87
CA PRO A 59 -10.68 5.79 -10.38
C PRO A 59 -10.26 4.75 -11.43
N ASP A 60 -9.36 5.11 -12.35
CA ASP A 60 -8.88 4.20 -13.40
C ASP A 60 -8.05 3.04 -12.82
N GLU A 61 -7.22 3.31 -11.80
CA GLU A 61 -6.44 2.29 -11.10
C GLU A 61 -7.35 1.31 -10.33
N LEU A 62 -8.47 1.81 -9.78
CA LEU A 62 -9.48 0.95 -9.14
C LEU A 62 -10.19 0.03 -10.14
N MET A 63 -10.43 0.50 -11.37
CA MET A 63 -11.04 -0.32 -12.42
C MET A 63 -10.12 -1.47 -12.84
N GLU A 64 -8.82 -1.22 -13.00
CA GLU A 64 -7.85 -2.29 -13.31
C GLU A 64 -7.81 -3.37 -12.22
N LEU A 65 -7.92 -2.96 -10.95
CA LEU A 65 -7.98 -3.92 -9.84
C LEU A 65 -9.30 -4.73 -9.84
N MET A 66 -10.42 -4.13 -10.27
CA MET A 66 -11.68 -4.86 -10.41
C MET A 66 -11.60 -5.94 -11.48
N ASP A 67 -10.97 -5.66 -12.61
CA ASP A 67 -10.76 -6.66 -13.66
C ASP A 67 -9.91 -7.83 -13.14
N MET A 68 -8.92 -7.55 -12.31
CA MET A 68 -8.13 -8.59 -11.63
C MET A 68 -8.99 -9.43 -10.67
N ALA A 69 -9.87 -8.80 -9.89
CA ALA A 69 -10.78 -9.51 -9.00
C ALA A 69 -11.74 -10.44 -9.77
N LEU A 70 -12.23 -9.99 -10.94
CA LEU A 70 -13.06 -10.81 -11.83
C LEU A 70 -12.31 -12.03 -12.38
N GLU A 71 -11.08 -11.83 -12.85
CA GLU A 71 -10.23 -12.91 -13.37
C GLU A 71 -9.97 -13.99 -12.30
N LEU A 72 -9.71 -13.56 -11.06
CA LEU A 72 -9.49 -14.44 -9.91
C LEU A 72 -10.79 -15.03 -9.33
N ARG A 73 -11.95 -14.55 -9.79
CA ARG A 73 -13.28 -14.86 -9.23
C ARG A 73 -13.37 -14.56 -7.73
N ASP A 74 -12.66 -13.53 -7.28
CA ASP A 74 -12.65 -13.08 -5.88
C ASP A 74 -13.82 -12.12 -5.65
N ARG A 75 -14.94 -12.67 -5.18
CA ARG A 75 -16.17 -11.90 -4.97
C ARG A 75 -16.03 -10.86 -3.87
N GLU A 76 -15.34 -11.19 -2.77
CA GLU A 76 -15.22 -10.28 -1.62
C GLU A 76 -14.39 -9.06 -2.01
N TRP A 77 -13.26 -9.29 -2.69
CA TRP A 77 -12.40 -8.22 -3.15
C TRP A 77 -13.10 -7.34 -4.21
N PHE A 78 -13.86 -7.93 -5.14
CA PHE A 78 -14.65 -7.17 -6.11
C PHE A 78 -15.69 -6.24 -5.46
N GLN A 79 -16.36 -6.72 -4.39
CA GLN A 79 -17.33 -5.91 -3.64
C GLN A 79 -16.66 -4.76 -2.89
N GLU A 80 -15.49 -4.99 -2.31
CA GLU A 80 -14.71 -3.95 -1.64
C GLU A 80 -14.30 -2.84 -2.63
N LEU A 81 -13.75 -3.21 -3.78
CA LEU A 81 -13.33 -2.27 -4.83
C LEU A 81 -14.51 -1.44 -5.38
N THR A 82 -15.66 -2.08 -5.60
CA THR A 82 -16.89 -1.39 -6.04
C THR A 82 -17.32 -0.31 -5.05
N THR A 83 -17.22 -0.60 -3.74
CA THR A 83 -17.54 0.35 -2.67
C THR A 83 -16.60 1.55 -2.68
N GLN A 84 -15.30 1.32 -2.91
CA GLN A 84 -14.30 2.40 -2.95
C GLN A 84 -14.49 3.31 -4.17
N ILE A 85 -14.89 2.77 -5.32
CA ILE A 85 -15.22 3.58 -6.51
C ILE A 85 -16.43 4.48 -6.25
N GLY A 86 -17.45 3.98 -5.56
CA GLY A 86 -18.61 4.79 -5.16
C GLY A 86 -18.18 6.02 -4.35
N LYS A 87 -17.36 5.81 -3.32
CA LYS A 87 -16.80 6.89 -2.49
C LYS A 87 -15.93 7.87 -3.28
N ALA A 88 -15.10 7.37 -4.20
CA ALA A 88 -14.23 8.21 -5.01
C ALA A 88 -15.01 9.11 -5.97
N LYS A 89 -16.18 8.66 -6.46
CA LYS A 89 -17.07 9.46 -7.32
C LYS A 89 -17.85 10.51 -6.54
N GLU A 90 -18.33 10.17 -5.34
CA GLU A 90 -19.04 11.11 -4.46
C GLU A 90 -18.16 12.27 -3.96
N CYS A 91 -16.84 12.10 -3.88
CA CYS A 91 -15.91 13.18 -3.53
C CYS A 91 -15.51 14.09 -4.71
N ALA A 92 -15.92 13.77 -5.94
CA ALA A 92 -15.58 14.52 -7.15
C ALA A 92 -16.72 15.43 -7.66
N GLU A 93 -17.90 15.37 -7.03
CA GLU A 93 -19.08 16.23 -7.28
C GLU A 93 -19.19 17.34 -6.22
#